data_AF-A0A520J784-F1
#
_entry.id   AF-A0A520J784-F1
#
_cell.length_a   1.000
_cell.length_b   1.000
_cell.length_c   1.000
_cell.angle_alpha   90.00
_cell.angle_beta   90.00
_cell.angle_gamma   90.00
#
_symmetry.space_group_name_H-M   'P 1'
#
loop_
_entity.id
_entity.type
_entity.pdbx_description
1 polymer ?
#
loop_
_entity_poly.entity_id
_entity_poly.type
_entity_poly.pdbx_seq_one_letter_code
_entity_poly.pdbx_strand_id
1 'polypeptide(L)' 'DGARVNTPDGWWLLRASNTQDVLVARAEAKDQPALDRLLAMIDDQLEKSGLQRGPQAAH' A
#
# COMPACT_ATOMS: atom_id res chain seq x y z
N ASP A 1 -0.19 7.96 -12.32
CA ASP A 1 -1.30 7.96 -11.35
C ASP A 1 -0.97 6.91 -10.29
N GLY A 2 -0.12 7.28 -9.34
CA GLY A 2 0.47 6.34 -8.37
C GLY A 2 1.38 5.24 -8.96
N ALA A 3 1.75 4.30 -8.09
CA ALA A 3 2.48 3.07 -8.38
C ALA A 3 1.59 1.87 -8.08
N ARG A 4 1.42 0.96 -9.05
CA ARG A 4 0.69 -0.30 -8.89
C ARG A 4 1.63 -1.47 -9.13
N VAL A 5 1.63 -2.43 -8.21
CA VAL A 5 2.46 -3.64 -8.30
C VAL A 5 1.55 -4.85 -8.22
N ASN A 6 1.67 -5.75 -9.19
CA ASN A 6 1.00 -7.04 -9.19
C ASN A 6 2.00 -8.14 -8.84
N THR A 7 1.59 -9.09 -8.02
CA THR A 7 2.36 -10.25 -7.59
C THR A 7 1.53 -11.52 -7.83
N PRO A 8 2.13 -12.72 -7.79
CA PRO A 8 1.37 -13.96 -7.87
C PRO A 8 0.32 -14.15 -6.75
N ASP A 9 0.48 -13.45 -5.62
CA ASP A 9 -0.37 -13.62 -4.43
C ASP A 9 -1.42 -12.51 -4.26
N GLY A 10 -1.38 -11.47 -5.09
CA GLY A 10 -2.24 -10.29 -4.98
C GLY A 10 -1.62 -9.04 -5.59
N TRP A 11 -2.12 -7.87 -5.21
CA TRP A 11 -1.64 -6.59 -5.75
C TRP A 11 -1.70 -5.47 -4.70
N TRP A 12 -0.91 -4.43 -4.92
CA TRP A 12 -1.02 -3.18 -4.18
C TRP A 12 -0.89 -1.94 -5.06
N LEU A 13 -1.44 -0.82 -4.57
CA LEU A 13 -1.46 0.50 -5.19
C LEU A 13 -1.07 1.56 -4.15
N LEU A 14 -0.19 2.47 -4.52
CA LEU A 14 0.12 3.69 -3.77
C LEU A 14 -0.10 4.90 -4.66
N ARG A 15 -0.93 5.86 -4.27
CA ARG A 15 -1.17 7.07 -5.05
C ARG A 15 -1.35 8.31 -4.18
N ALA A 16 -1.09 9.48 -4.74
CA ALA A 16 -1.55 10.74 -4.16
C ALA A 16 -3.07 10.82 -4.23
N SER A 17 -3.70 11.34 -3.18
CA SER A 17 -5.12 11.70 -3.22
C SER A 17 -5.33 12.85 -4.22
N ASN A 18 -6.49 12.87 -4.87
CA ASN A 18 -6.80 13.91 -5.85
C ASN A 18 -7.27 15.22 -5.20
N THR A 19 -7.69 15.16 -3.93
CA THR A 19 -8.39 16.26 -3.26
C THR A 19 -7.82 16.60 -1.88
N GLN A 20 -6.93 15.77 -1.35
CA GLN A 20 -6.33 15.93 -0.03
C GLN A 20 -4.82 15.76 -0.14
N ASP A 21 -4.06 16.38 0.75
CA ASP A 21 -2.61 16.23 0.82
C ASP A 21 -2.23 14.96 1.60
N VAL A 22 -2.63 13.82 1.05
CA VAL A 22 -2.38 12.49 1.64
C VAL A 22 -2.02 11.48 0.57
N LEU A 23 -1.19 10.50 0.95
CA LEU A 23 -0.98 9.28 0.16
C LEU A 23 -1.97 8.22 0.58
N VAL A 24 -2.55 7.53 -0.42
CA VAL A 24 -3.48 6.42 -0.23
C VAL A 24 -2.81 5.15 -0.70
N ALA A 25 -2.74 4.15 0.19
CA ALA A 25 -2.27 2.81 -0.11
C ALA A 25 -3.43 1.81 -0.03
N ARG A 26 -3.51 0.88 -0.98
CA ARG A 26 -4.42 -0.27 -0.96
C ARG A 26 -3.67 -1.53 -1.30
N ALA A 27 -3.92 -2.60 -0.57
CA ALA A 27 -3.42 -3.94 -0.86
C ALA A 27 -4.56 -4.95 -0.82
N GLU A 28 -4.52 -5.94 -1.71
CA GLU A 28 -5.51 -7.00 -1.79
C GLU A 28 -4.79 -8.31 -2.12
N ALA A 29 -5.11 -9.37 -1.38
CA ALA A 29 -4.48 -10.67 -1.51
C ALA A 29 -5.49 -11.81 -1.29
N LYS A 30 -5.11 -13.02 -1.69
CA LYS A 30 -5.93 -14.22 -1.56
C LYS A 30 -6.07 -14.73 -0.11
N ASP A 31 -5.11 -14.40 0.75
CA ASP A 31 -5.06 -14.84 2.14
C ASP A 31 -4.32 -13.82 3.03
N GLN A 32 -4.47 -13.95 4.35
CA GLN A 32 -3.85 -13.03 5.31
C GLN A 32 -2.31 -13.02 5.23
N PRO A 33 -1.61 -14.17 5.17
CA PRO A 33 -0.15 -14.16 5.02
C PRO A 33 0.34 -13.44 3.75
N ALA A 34 -0.39 -13.57 2.64
CA ALA A 34 -0.10 -12.85 1.41
C ALA A 34 -0.35 -11.35 1.58
N LEU A 35 -1.45 -10.96 2.22
CA LEU A 35 -1.74 -9.56 2.50
C LEU A 35 -0.62 -8.94 3.34
N ASP A 36 -0.16 -9.62 4.39
CA ASP A 36 0.93 -9.15 5.25
C ASP A 36 2.23 -8.93 4.46
N ARG A 37 2.55 -9.82 3.51
CA ARG A 37 3.69 -9.63 2.60
C ARG A 37 3.54 -8.38 1.73
N LEU A 38 2.36 -8.13 1.16
CA LEU A 38 2.11 -6.94 0.34
C LEU A 38 2.16 -5.66 1.17
N LEU A 39 1.63 -5.68 2.39
CA LEU A 39 1.71 -4.57 3.33
C LEU A 39 3.16 -4.26 3.71
N ALA A 40 3.99 -5.28 3.97
CA ALA A 40 5.41 -5.11 4.24
C ALA A 40 6.18 -4.53 3.04
N MET A 41 5.79 -4.88 1.81
CA MET A 41 6.35 -4.26 0.61
C MET A 41 6.01 -2.76 0.53
N ILE A 42 4.78 -2.37 0.88
CA ILE A 42 4.40 -0.95 0.93
C ILE A 42 5.23 -0.23 2.01
N ASP A 43 5.38 -0.82 3.20
CA ASP A 43 6.17 -0.24 4.29
C ASP A 43 7.61 0.04 3.88
N ASP A 44 8.30 -0.93 3.28
CA ASP A 44 9.68 -0.77 2.80
C ASP A 44 9.82 0.38 1.79
N GLN A 45 8.85 0.54 0.89
CA GLN A 45 8.87 1.64 -0.08
C GLN A 45 8.60 3.01 0.55
N LEU A 46 7.71 3.06 1.54
CA LEU A 46 7.45 4.28 2.30
C LEU A 46 8.68 4.66 3.13
N GLU A 47 9.32 3.70 3.80
CA GLU A 47 10.53 3.92 4.58
C GLU A 47 11.68 4.44 3.71
N LYS A 48 11.89 3.85 2.53
CA LYS A 48 12.86 4.35 1.53
C LYS A 48 12.57 5.78 1.06
N SER A 49 11.32 6.21 1.17
CA SER A 49 10.86 7.56 0.85
C SER A 49 10.83 8.49 2.07
N GLY A 50 11.26 8.02 3.26
CA GLY A 50 11.21 8.78 4.51
C GLY A 50 9.80 8.95 5.10
N LEU A 51 8.88 8.07 4.74
CA LEU A 51 7.46 8.12 5.12
C LEU A 51 7.09 6.91 5.98
N GLN A 52 6.07 7.09 6.82
CA GLN A 52 5.47 6.02 7.62
C GLN A 52 3.98 5.94 7.31
N ARG A 53 3.41 4.74 7.39
CA ARG A 53 1.96 4.58 7.20
C ARG A 53 1.20 5.29 8.30
N GLY A 54 0.21 6.06 7.88
CA GLY A 54 -0.81 6.61 8.78
C GLY A 54 -1.81 5.54 9.23
N PRO A 55 -2.83 5.94 10.01
CA PRO A 55 -3.87 5.03 10.47
C PRO A 55 -4.55 4.32 9.29
N GLN A 56 -4.79 3.01 9.43
CA GLN A 56 -5.61 2.27 8.48
C GLN A 56 -7.04 2.80 8.54
N ALA A 57 -7.60 3.16 7.38
CA ALA A 57 -9.02 3.42 7.28
C ALA A 57 -9.77 2.10 7.54
N ALA A 58 -10.68 2.11 8.52
CA ALA A 58 -11.54 0.97 8.77
C ALA A 58 -12.48 0.77 7.55
N HIS A 59 -12.56 -0.47 7.08
CA HIS A 59 -13.49 -0.93 6.05
C HIS A 59 -14.51 -1.86 6.65
#